data_AF-A0A2S5REW5-F1
#
_entry.id   AF-A0A2S5REW5-F1
#
_cell.length_a   1.000
_cell.length_b   1.000
_cell.length_c   1.000
_cell.angle_alpha   90.00
_cell.angle_beta   90.00
_cell.angle_gamma   90.00
#
_symmetry.space_group_name_H-M   'P 1'
#
loop_
_entity.id
_entity.type
_entity.pdbx_description
1 polymer ?
#
loop_
_entity_poly.entity_id
_entity_poly.type
_entity_poly.pdbx_seq_one_letter_code
_entity_poly.pdbx_strand_id
1 'polypeptide(L)'
;MKKLLSLLSTISLVGVMANLVVACSMKVSMSKPISNIKTELQSLLDNRDTPWTKQELEKEIVNQGFDVEGGITVERQLTNRSLGEIQHNWIFIGHGSVNNDFKYNGQINLLHKIPTDTTQPISNIQTTLQDILNSRTDKPWTKEELEKEIVYRQIDGKGGITVEKQLTPRTSSSNNHTWRFIGHGNVDNAFKYRDEISLIHNFSTNITEHISKISTKLQDILKSRPTKPWTQLELQKAIADAKLDIRGGITVQPKLAPRSINPVNNTWTFFGHAEENPKFKYHGKIDLTHTFLVNEPEHISTISNDLWKILDSRTDKPWTASELEDEIVLRGIEIRGGIKVYHQPTIRTNTTNKESFKFVGMASDKNTFKYNKDVTLEHHYETIIEPKFFSIPKNQQSSLLKPVGNEGIKYTIIDTNIGKIKNYSKMEFLTDQAVVVVKAQGALGQDNLLSSIYWKQPIRIDLNKENNRKIKPEEEWLLDQFTTIPLLNANYVNYNGSASVKYGYTWYEEKGNYHLQFLTRQTVEQRGDPVWMLSNAINFGAEFKLS
;
A
#
# COMPACT_ATOMS: atom_id res chain seq x y z
N MET A 1 14.14 57.78 -51.63
CA MET A 1 15.51 57.47 -52.12
C MET A 1 15.53 57.56 -53.65
N LYS A 2 16.38 58.44 -54.17
CA LYS A 2 17.13 58.37 -55.44
C LYS A 2 16.40 58.01 -56.77
N LYS A 3 16.31 59.05 -57.61
CA LYS A 3 16.65 59.16 -59.05
C LYS A 3 15.71 58.52 -60.09
N LEU A 4 15.10 59.36 -60.94
CA LEU A 4 15.57 59.53 -62.33
C LEU A 4 15.04 60.85 -62.95
N LEU A 5 15.98 61.73 -63.27
CA LEU A 5 15.86 62.91 -64.13
C LEU A 5 16.19 62.48 -65.56
N SER A 6 15.52 63.05 -66.58
CA SER A 6 15.88 63.11 -68.02
C SER A 6 14.58 63.12 -68.81
N LEU A 7 14.12 64.18 -69.48
CA LEU A 7 14.81 64.89 -70.55
C LEU A 7 14.04 66.20 -70.82
N LEU A 8 14.69 67.34 -70.61
CA LEU A 8 14.26 68.63 -71.14
C LEU A 8 15.35 69.02 -72.15
N SER A 9 15.01 69.07 -73.44
CA SER A 9 15.85 69.71 -74.45
C SER A 9 14.96 70.44 -75.45
N THR A 10 14.96 71.76 -75.29
CA THR A 10 14.64 72.85 -76.21
C THR A 10 14.81 72.56 -77.70
N ILE A 11 13.91 73.10 -78.54
CA ILE A 11 14.22 73.75 -79.84
C ILE A 11 13.04 74.66 -80.29
N SER A 12 13.37 75.96 -80.37
CA SER A 12 13.04 77.02 -81.35
C SER A 12 11.70 77.11 -82.10
N LEU A 13 10.96 78.18 -81.76
CA LEU A 13 10.39 79.25 -82.61
C LEU A 13 10.45 79.10 -84.17
N VAL A 14 9.30 79.23 -84.85
CA VAL A 14 8.90 80.33 -85.79
C VAL A 14 7.45 80.08 -86.24
N GLY A 15 6.62 81.13 -86.23
CA GLY A 15 5.20 81.07 -86.54
C GLY A 15 4.86 81.21 -88.02
N VAL A 16 3.64 80.77 -88.36
CA VAL A 16 2.85 81.28 -89.49
C VAL A 16 1.39 81.33 -89.04
N MET A 17 0.78 82.51 -89.17
CA MET A 17 -0.63 82.77 -88.97
C MET A 17 -1.45 82.03 -90.03
N ALA A 18 -2.39 81.20 -89.60
CA ALA A 18 -3.53 80.78 -90.40
C ALA A 18 -4.78 80.81 -89.50
N ASN A 19 -5.63 81.80 -89.73
CA ASN A 19 -7.01 81.75 -89.30
C ASN A 19 -7.65 80.50 -89.90
N LEU A 20 -8.20 79.61 -89.08
CA LEU A 20 -9.36 78.78 -89.42
C LEU A 20 -9.92 78.09 -88.17
N VAL A 21 -11.13 78.53 -87.86
CA VAL A 21 -12.17 77.85 -87.09
C VAL A 21 -11.82 77.61 -85.62
N VAL A 22 -12.31 78.51 -84.75
CA VAL A 22 -12.87 78.09 -83.46
C VAL A 22 -14.01 77.12 -83.82
N ALA A 23 -13.64 75.87 -84.07
CA ALA A 23 -14.57 74.80 -83.86
C ALA A 23 -14.74 74.88 -82.35
N CYS A 24 -15.85 75.45 -81.92
CA CYS A 24 -16.49 74.95 -80.72
C CYS A 24 -16.66 73.46 -81.03
N SER A 25 -15.61 72.66 -80.77
CA SER A 25 -15.74 71.23 -80.66
C SER A 25 -16.68 71.15 -79.48
N MET A 26 -17.99 71.11 -79.78
CA MET A 26 -18.98 70.63 -78.85
C MET A 26 -18.31 69.41 -78.28
N LYS A 27 -17.91 69.49 -77.01
CA LYS A 27 -17.36 68.37 -76.29
C LYS A 27 -18.56 67.46 -76.20
N VAL A 28 -18.79 66.66 -77.24
CA VAL A 28 -19.87 65.67 -77.27
C VAL A 28 -19.34 64.55 -76.38
N SER A 29 -19.25 64.85 -75.08
CA SER A 29 -19.20 63.85 -74.04
C SER A 29 -20.59 63.23 -74.08
N MET A 30 -20.74 62.21 -74.94
CA MET A 30 -21.95 61.40 -74.90
C MET A 30 -21.91 60.66 -73.57
N SER A 31 -22.61 61.22 -72.59
CA SER A 31 -22.87 60.57 -71.32
C SER A 31 -23.39 59.16 -71.59
N LYS A 32 -22.80 58.17 -70.91
CA LYS A 32 -23.10 56.75 -71.10
C LYS A 32 -24.28 56.36 -70.21
N PRO A 33 -25.15 55.43 -70.61
CA PRO A 33 -26.16 54.88 -69.70
C PRO A 33 -25.50 54.31 -68.44
N ILE A 34 -26.04 54.62 -67.25
CA ILE A 34 -25.53 54.11 -65.96
C ILE A 34 -25.63 52.59 -65.88
N SER A 35 -26.52 51.97 -66.66
CA SER A 35 -26.58 50.51 -66.84
C SER A 35 -25.28 49.90 -67.39
N ASN A 36 -24.41 50.68 -68.03
CA ASN A 36 -23.11 50.20 -68.51
C ASN A 36 -22.14 49.82 -67.38
N ILE A 37 -22.34 50.36 -66.17
CA ILE A 37 -21.54 50.03 -64.98
C ILE A 37 -22.34 49.27 -63.92
N LYS A 38 -23.42 48.60 -64.34
CA LYS A 38 -24.31 47.86 -63.44
C LYS A 38 -23.56 46.84 -62.59
N THR A 39 -22.63 46.09 -63.20
CA THR A 39 -21.91 45.01 -62.53
C THR A 39 -20.96 45.55 -61.47
N GLU A 40 -20.31 46.67 -61.76
CA GLU A 40 -19.35 47.30 -60.88
C GLU A 40 -20.05 47.98 -59.70
N LEU A 41 -21.20 48.65 -59.95
CA LEU A 41 -22.03 49.21 -58.88
C LEU A 41 -22.66 48.11 -58.01
N GLN A 42 -23.03 46.96 -58.60
CA GLN A 42 -23.50 45.81 -57.84
C GLN A 42 -22.37 45.22 -56.97
N SER A 43 -21.16 45.10 -57.53
CA SER A 43 -19.99 44.64 -56.76
C SER A 43 -19.65 45.59 -55.61
N LEU A 44 -19.79 46.91 -55.79
CA LEU A 44 -19.61 47.87 -54.70
C LEU A 44 -20.61 47.62 -53.56
N LEU A 45 -21.88 47.34 -53.87
CA LEU A 45 -22.88 46.99 -52.87
C LEU A 45 -22.55 45.67 -52.18
N ASP A 46 -22.21 44.64 -52.95
CA ASP A 46 -21.94 43.28 -52.47
C ASP A 46 -20.64 43.19 -51.65
N ASN A 47 -19.73 44.16 -51.77
CA ASN A 47 -18.47 44.23 -51.01
C ASN A 47 -18.65 44.68 -49.54
N ARG A 48 -19.89 44.85 -49.06
CA ARG A 48 -20.16 45.30 -47.70
C ARG A 48 -21.32 44.54 -47.06
N ASP A 49 -21.06 43.96 -45.89
CA ASP A 49 -22.02 43.15 -45.13
C ASP A 49 -22.90 43.96 -44.16
N THR A 50 -22.83 45.29 -44.21
CA THR A 50 -23.62 46.20 -43.36
C THR A 50 -24.37 47.22 -44.21
N PRO A 51 -25.55 47.72 -43.80
CA PRO A 51 -26.31 48.67 -44.59
C PRO A 51 -25.51 49.93 -44.93
N TRP A 52 -25.49 50.32 -46.20
CA TRP A 52 -24.99 51.62 -46.61
C TRP A 52 -25.88 52.75 -46.07
N THR A 53 -25.29 53.86 -45.63
CA THR A 53 -26.01 55.15 -45.62
C THR A 53 -25.91 55.80 -47.00
N LYS A 54 -26.86 56.69 -47.34
CA LYS A 54 -26.82 57.42 -48.63
C LYS A 54 -25.48 58.14 -48.83
N GLN A 55 -25.04 58.87 -47.81
CA GLN A 55 -23.81 59.64 -47.85
C GLN A 55 -22.56 58.76 -47.98
N GLU A 56 -22.53 57.61 -47.30
CA GLU A 56 -21.42 56.66 -47.43
C GLU A 56 -21.34 56.06 -48.82
N LEU A 57 -22.49 55.67 -49.40
CA LEU A 57 -22.55 55.07 -50.72
C LEU A 57 -22.12 56.06 -51.81
N GLU A 58 -22.63 57.30 -51.77
CA GLU A 58 -22.23 58.35 -52.72
C GLU A 58 -20.73 58.68 -52.60
N LYS A 59 -20.20 58.74 -51.38
CA LYS A 59 -18.77 58.95 -51.15
C LYS A 59 -17.94 57.80 -51.72
N GLU A 60 -18.36 56.56 -51.53
CA GLU A 60 -17.61 55.41 -52.04
C GLU A 60 -17.63 55.32 -53.57
N ILE A 61 -18.74 55.71 -54.20
CA ILE A 61 -18.84 55.81 -55.66
C ILE A 61 -17.75 56.76 -56.21
N VAL A 62 -17.53 57.90 -55.54
CA VAL A 62 -16.47 58.84 -55.90
C VAL A 62 -15.08 58.28 -55.61
N ASN A 63 -14.88 57.64 -54.44
CA ASN A 63 -13.60 57.04 -54.06
C ASN A 63 -13.13 55.97 -55.07
N GLN A 64 -14.06 55.16 -55.57
CA GLN A 64 -13.79 54.11 -56.57
C GLN A 64 -13.61 54.68 -57.99
N GLY A 65 -13.74 56.00 -58.17
CA GLY A 65 -13.52 56.68 -59.44
C GLY A 65 -14.61 56.44 -60.49
N PHE A 66 -15.78 55.94 -60.07
CA PHE A 66 -16.92 55.74 -60.97
C PHE A 66 -17.29 57.08 -61.62
N ASP A 67 -17.53 58.11 -60.81
CA ASP A 67 -17.75 59.49 -61.27
C ASP A 67 -17.20 60.50 -60.25
N VAL A 68 -17.34 61.79 -60.54
CA VAL A 68 -17.04 62.88 -59.59
C VAL A 68 -18.23 63.14 -58.66
N GLU A 69 -18.02 63.95 -57.62
CA GLU A 69 -19.08 64.36 -56.69
C GLU A 69 -20.28 64.97 -57.44
N GLY A 70 -21.49 64.47 -57.13
CA GLY A 70 -22.74 64.86 -57.80
C GLY A 70 -22.99 64.20 -59.17
N GLY A 71 -22.02 63.48 -59.74
CA GLY A 71 -22.20 62.80 -61.03
C GLY A 71 -23.13 61.59 -60.96
N ILE A 72 -23.08 60.84 -59.86
CA ILE A 72 -24.03 59.77 -59.52
C ILE A 72 -24.57 60.03 -58.11
N THR A 73 -25.89 60.07 -57.95
CA THR A 73 -26.56 60.12 -56.65
C THR A 73 -27.34 58.84 -56.39
N VAL A 74 -27.64 58.54 -55.13
CA VAL A 74 -28.42 57.35 -54.77
C VAL A 74 -29.65 57.70 -53.93
N GLU A 75 -30.73 56.97 -54.20
CA GLU A 75 -31.95 57.02 -53.41
C GLU A 75 -32.28 55.64 -52.86
N ARG A 76 -32.61 55.57 -51.57
CA ARG A 76 -33.05 54.33 -50.96
C ARG A 76 -34.52 54.11 -51.28
N GLN A 77 -34.84 53.03 -51.96
CA GLN A 77 -36.21 52.59 -52.14
C GLN A 77 -36.58 51.68 -50.97
N LEU A 78 -37.56 52.09 -50.16
CA LEU A 78 -38.09 51.26 -49.09
C LEU A 78 -38.83 50.06 -49.71
N THR A 79 -38.33 48.87 -49.48
CA THR A 79 -39.02 47.62 -49.80
C THR A 79 -39.93 47.24 -48.63
N ASN A 80 -41.12 46.70 -48.95
CA ASN A 80 -42.04 46.19 -47.95
C ASN A 80 -41.35 45.08 -47.14
N ARG A 81 -41.47 45.16 -45.81
CA ARG A 81 -40.98 44.14 -44.86
C ARG A 81 -41.65 42.80 -45.16
N SER A 82 -41.08 41.98 -46.04
CA SER A 82 -41.35 40.55 -46.06
C SER A 82 -40.48 39.88 -45.02
N LEU A 83 -41.12 39.14 -44.12
CA LEU A 83 -40.55 38.34 -43.03
C LEU A 83 -39.20 37.69 -43.39
N GLY A 84 -38.09 38.26 -42.94
CA GLY A 84 -36.81 37.55 -42.81
C GLY A 84 -35.59 38.19 -43.44
N GLU A 85 -35.72 38.97 -44.53
CA GLU A 85 -34.56 39.59 -45.20
C GLU A 85 -34.67 41.11 -45.27
N ILE A 86 -33.72 41.83 -44.67
CA ILE A 86 -33.59 43.28 -44.85
C ILE A 86 -32.89 43.52 -46.19
N GLN A 87 -33.67 43.50 -47.26
CA GLN A 87 -33.20 43.84 -48.60
C GLN A 87 -33.25 45.36 -48.79
N HIS A 88 -32.11 46.03 -48.97
CA HIS A 88 -32.09 47.45 -49.31
C HIS A 88 -32.00 47.63 -50.83
N ASN A 89 -33.05 48.16 -51.44
CA ASN A 89 -32.99 48.60 -52.83
C ASN A 89 -32.44 50.01 -52.91
N TRP A 90 -31.47 50.20 -53.81
CA TRP A 90 -30.86 51.47 -54.13
C TRP A 90 -31.12 51.83 -55.58
N ILE A 91 -31.64 53.03 -55.80
CA ILE A 91 -31.78 53.65 -57.11
C ILE A 91 -30.52 54.49 -57.33
N PHE A 92 -29.68 54.11 -58.28
CA PHE A 92 -28.54 54.90 -58.72
C PHE A 92 -28.99 55.79 -59.88
N ILE A 93 -28.71 57.09 -59.78
CA ILE A 93 -29.15 58.10 -60.74
C ILE A 93 -27.90 58.81 -61.27
N GLY A 94 -27.62 58.66 -62.57
CA GLY A 94 -26.55 59.36 -63.25
C GLY A 94 -27.02 60.70 -63.82
N HIS A 95 -26.26 61.76 -63.59
CA HIS A 95 -26.62 63.15 -63.97
C HIS A 95 -25.90 63.67 -65.22
N GLY A 96 -25.19 62.80 -65.95
CA GLY A 96 -24.45 63.14 -67.15
C GLY A 96 -25.32 63.64 -68.28
N SER A 97 -24.90 64.73 -68.91
CA SER A 97 -25.56 65.33 -70.07
C SER A 97 -24.53 65.92 -71.02
N VAL A 98 -24.96 66.32 -72.22
CA VAL A 98 -24.09 67.02 -73.17
C VAL A 98 -23.57 68.38 -72.64
N ASN A 99 -24.14 68.88 -71.54
CA ASN A 99 -23.81 70.18 -70.96
C ASN A 99 -22.93 70.08 -69.69
N ASN A 100 -22.51 68.88 -69.28
CA ASN A 100 -21.66 68.70 -68.10
C ASN A 100 -20.58 67.63 -68.32
N ASP A 101 -19.67 67.52 -67.35
CA ASP A 101 -18.54 66.58 -67.41
C ASP A 101 -18.83 65.23 -66.72
N PHE A 102 -20.07 64.96 -66.28
CA PHE A 102 -20.40 63.69 -65.62
C PHE A 102 -20.51 62.55 -66.65
N LYS A 103 -20.09 61.35 -66.24
CA LYS A 103 -19.85 60.23 -67.16
C LYS A 103 -21.12 59.45 -67.50
N TYR A 104 -22.09 59.39 -66.57
CA TYR A 104 -23.22 58.48 -66.68
C TYR A 104 -24.59 59.16 -66.59
N ASN A 105 -25.59 58.68 -67.33
CA ASN A 105 -26.98 59.15 -67.29
C ASN A 105 -28.00 58.04 -67.03
N GLY A 106 -29.24 58.44 -66.74
CA GLY A 106 -30.35 57.52 -66.49
C GLY A 106 -30.31 56.96 -65.07
N GLN A 107 -31.06 55.88 -64.84
CA GLN A 107 -31.17 55.27 -63.52
C GLN A 107 -31.15 53.74 -63.58
N ILE A 108 -30.63 53.11 -62.53
CA ILE A 108 -30.71 51.66 -62.33
C ILE A 108 -31.04 51.33 -60.86
N ASN A 109 -31.82 50.28 -60.67
CA ASN A 109 -32.15 49.76 -59.35
C ASN A 109 -31.28 48.54 -59.04
N LEU A 110 -30.55 48.58 -57.94
CA LEU A 110 -29.70 47.49 -57.47
C LEU A 110 -30.10 47.05 -56.07
N LEU A 111 -29.95 45.76 -55.82
CA LEU A 111 -30.29 45.13 -54.55
C LEU A 111 -29.02 44.95 -53.72
N HIS A 112 -29.00 45.50 -52.52
CA HIS A 112 -27.98 45.21 -51.53
C HIS A 112 -28.45 44.04 -50.66
N LYS A 113 -27.83 42.87 -50.85
CA LYS A 113 -28.09 41.67 -50.05
C LYS A 113 -27.23 41.71 -48.81
N ILE A 114 -27.85 41.89 -47.65
CA ILE A 114 -27.17 41.84 -46.36
C ILE A 114 -27.33 40.43 -45.80
N PRO A 115 -26.25 39.75 -45.38
CA PRO A 115 -26.35 38.49 -44.67
C PRO A 115 -27.23 38.66 -43.43
N THR A 116 -28.29 37.87 -43.30
CA THR A 116 -29.13 37.88 -42.11
C THR A 116 -28.50 37.01 -41.04
N ASP A 117 -28.42 37.54 -39.81
CA ASP A 117 -27.98 36.74 -38.67
C ASP A 117 -29.04 35.67 -38.37
N THR A 118 -28.73 34.43 -38.76
CA THR A 118 -29.58 33.26 -38.51
C THR A 118 -29.28 32.57 -37.18
N THR A 119 -28.36 33.10 -36.37
CA THR A 119 -27.98 32.48 -35.10
C THR A 119 -29.13 32.53 -34.11
N GLN A 120 -29.10 31.64 -33.13
CA GLN A 120 -30.09 31.57 -32.05
C GLN A 120 -29.40 31.67 -30.68
N PRO A 121 -30.04 32.26 -29.65
CA PRO A 121 -29.50 32.21 -28.29
C PRO A 121 -29.33 30.75 -27.83
N ILE A 122 -28.21 30.43 -27.19
CA ILE A 122 -27.94 29.09 -26.66
C ILE A 122 -28.96 28.65 -25.60
N SER A 123 -29.65 29.60 -24.94
CA SER A 123 -30.74 29.31 -24.02
C SER A 123 -31.92 28.57 -24.67
N ASN A 124 -32.11 28.68 -25.99
CA ASN A 124 -33.13 27.93 -26.72
C ASN A 124 -32.94 26.41 -26.64
N ILE A 125 -31.70 25.94 -26.40
CA ILE A 125 -31.36 24.52 -26.25
C ILE A 125 -30.97 24.14 -24.82
N GLN A 126 -31.36 24.96 -23.84
CA GLN A 126 -31.07 24.71 -22.42
C GLN A 126 -31.43 23.29 -21.98
N THR A 127 -32.61 22.79 -22.35
CA THR A 127 -33.07 21.44 -22.01
C THR A 127 -32.17 20.37 -22.61
N THR A 128 -31.83 20.50 -23.90
CA THR A 128 -30.92 19.58 -24.59
C THR A 128 -29.53 19.54 -23.95
N LEU A 129 -28.98 20.70 -23.56
CA LEU A 129 -27.69 20.77 -22.87
C LEU A 129 -27.78 20.18 -21.46
N GLN A 130 -28.88 20.40 -20.75
CA GLN A 130 -29.11 19.79 -19.44
C GLN A 130 -29.26 18.27 -19.54
N ASP A 131 -29.89 17.75 -20.59
CA ASP A 131 -30.00 16.31 -20.84
C ASP A 131 -28.65 15.66 -21.10
N ILE A 132 -27.72 16.35 -21.78
CA ILE A 132 -26.33 15.89 -21.89
C ILE A 132 -25.71 15.75 -20.50
N LEU A 133 -25.80 16.79 -19.66
CA LEU A 133 -25.26 16.75 -18.31
C LEU A 133 -25.86 15.58 -17.51
N ASN A 134 -27.20 15.46 -17.52
CA ASN A 134 -27.95 14.45 -16.79
C ASN A 134 -27.72 13.02 -17.31
N SER A 135 -27.27 12.84 -18.56
CA SER A 135 -26.97 11.51 -19.11
C SER A 135 -25.77 10.83 -18.44
N ARG A 136 -24.99 11.56 -17.65
CA ARG A 136 -23.85 11.04 -16.89
C ARG A 136 -24.06 11.30 -15.41
N THR A 137 -24.45 10.27 -14.66
CA THR A 137 -24.81 10.39 -13.24
C THR A 137 -23.74 9.89 -12.28
N ASP A 138 -22.74 9.16 -12.77
CA ASP A 138 -21.78 8.38 -11.98
C ASP A 138 -20.44 9.10 -11.73
N LYS A 139 -20.14 10.13 -12.54
CA LYS A 139 -18.88 10.87 -12.49
C LYS A 139 -19.03 12.26 -13.11
N PRO A 140 -18.15 13.21 -12.78
CA PRO A 140 -18.18 14.52 -13.43
C PRO A 140 -17.80 14.42 -14.91
N TRP A 141 -18.30 15.37 -15.70
CA TRP A 141 -17.73 15.66 -17.02
C TRP A 141 -16.34 16.29 -16.89
N THR A 142 -15.47 16.03 -17.87
CA THR A 142 -14.35 16.93 -18.20
C THR A 142 -14.77 17.88 -19.32
N LYS A 143 -14.03 18.98 -19.51
CA LYS A 143 -14.31 19.94 -20.58
C LYS A 143 -14.31 19.26 -21.94
N GLU A 144 -13.25 18.49 -22.21
CA GLU A 144 -13.00 17.83 -23.50
C GLU A 144 -14.08 16.78 -23.80
N GLU A 145 -14.52 16.01 -22.79
CA GLU A 145 -15.60 15.04 -22.97
C GLU A 145 -16.93 15.71 -23.26
N LEU A 146 -17.25 16.81 -22.56
CA LEU A 146 -18.53 17.50 -22.73
C LEU A 146 -18.62 18.17 -24.10
N GLU A 147 -17.56 18.85 -24.55
CA GLU A 147 -17.50 19.43 -25.90
C GLU A 147 -17.57 18.35 -27.00
N LYS A 148 -16.91 17.21 -26.80
CA LYS A 148 -16.99 16.08 -27.74
C LYS A 148 -18.40 15.51 -27.83
N GLU A 149 -19.10 15.41 -26.70
CA GLU A 149 -20.48 14.91 -26.65
C GLU A 149 -21.45 15.85 -27.38
N ILE A 150 -21.28 17.16 -27.24
CA ILE A 150 -22.08 18.17 -27.96
C ILE A 150 -21.95 17.99 -29.49
N VAL A 151 -20.71 17.82 -29.97
CA VAL A 151 -20.42 17.58 -31.40
C VAL A 151 -20.96 16.21 -31.85
N TYR A 152 -20.77 15.17 -31.04
CA TYR A 152 -21.26 13.82 -31.33
C TYR A 152 -22.78 13.78 -31.51
N ARG A 153 -23.51 14.54 -30.69
CA ARG A 153 -24.98 14.69 -30.80
C ARG A 153 -25.43 15.65 -31.91
N GLN A 154 -24.51 16.16 -32.72
CA GLN A 154 -24.77 17.07 -33.85
C GLN A 154 -25.56 18.33 -33.45
N ILE A 155 -25.40 18.79 -32.21
CA ILE A 155 -26.03 20.03 -31.73
C ILE A 155 -25.43 21.21 -32.50
N ASP A 156 -24.10 21.28 -32.53
CA ASP A 156 -23.35 22.23 -33.34
C ASP A 156 -22.03 21.61 -33.84
N GLY A 157 -21.37 22.31 -34.77
CA GLY A 157 -20.05 21.93 -35.27
C GLY A 157 -18.95 22.05 -34.21
N LYS A 158 -17.79 21.44 -34.49
CA LYS A 158 -16.61 21.55 -33.62
C LYS A 158 -16.23 23.03 -33.43
N GLY A 159 -16.18 23.47 -32.18
CA GLY A 159 -15.89 24.86 -31.82
C GLY A 159 -17.10 25.79 -31.81
N GLY A 160 -18.27 25.34 -32.28
CA GLY A 160 -19.50 26.15 -32.26
C GLY A 160 -20.03 26.39 -30.85
N ILE A 161 -19.92 25.40 -29.96
CA ILE A 161 -20.19 25.55 -28.53
C ILE A 161 -18.97 25.08 -27.75
N THR A 162 -18.48 25.92 -26.84
CA THR A 162 -17.41 25.58 -25.89
C THR A 162 -17.94 25.60 -24.47
N VAL A 163 -17.25 24.91 -23.54
CA VAL A 163 -17.66 24.86 -22.15
C VAL A 163 -16.53 25.25 -21.19
N GLU A 164 -16.91 25.87 -20.08
CA GLU A 164 -16.00 26.26 -19.01
C GLU A 164 -16.57 25.84 -17.66
N LYS A 165 -15.73 25.21 -16.85
CA LYS A 165 -16.11 24.83 -15.49
C LYS A 165 -16.07 26.08 -14.62
N GLN A 166 -17.19 26.43 -13.99
CA GLN A 166 -17.22 27.50 -13.01
C GLN A 166 -16.79 26.98 -11.64
N LEU A 167 -16.04 27.83 -10.91
CA LEU A 167 -15.67 27.55 -9.53
C LEU A 167 -16.91 27.64 -8.65
N THR A 168 -17.39 26.50 -8.13
CA THR A 168 -18.42 26.50 -7.10
C THR A 168 -17.82 26.99 -5.77
N PRO A 169 -18.50 27.88 -5.03
CA PRO A 169 -18.12 28.20 -3.66
C PRO A 169 -18.02 26.90 -2.85
N ARG A 170 -16.96 26.75 -2.04
CA ARG A 170 -16.77 25.61 -1.13
C ARG A 170 -17.92 25.55 -0.12
N THR A 171 -19.04 24.96 -0.50
CA THR A 171 -20.04 24.44 0.43
C THR A 171 -19.92 22.92 0.45
N SER A 172 -19.90 22.40 1.66
CA SER A 172 -19.56 21.03 1.99
C SER A 172 -20.43 20.02 1.21
N SER A 173 -19.80 18.98 0.69
CA SER A 173 -20.39 17.67 0.32
C SER A 173 -21.35 17.51 -0.87
N SER A 174 -21.67 18.53 -1.67
CA SER A 174 -22.51 18.32 -2.86
C SER A 174 -21.67 17.92 -4.09
N ASN A 175 -21.91 16.72 -4.63
CA ASN A 175 -21.31 16.23 -5.89
C ASN A 175 -21.96 16.95 -7.10
N ASN A 176 -21.70 18.25 -7.25
CA ASN A 176 -22.20 19.04 -8.36
C ASN A 176 -21.11 19.93 -8.96
N HIS A 177 -21.21 20.19 -10.26
CA HIS A 177 -20.38 21.14 -10.99
C HIS A 177 -21.27 22.08 -11.81
N THR A 178 -20.94 23.37 -11.82
CA THR A 178 -21.58 24.32 -12.72
C THR A 178 -20.73 24.44 -13.99
N TRP A 179 -21.37 24.28 -15.14
CA TRP A 179 -20.77 24.42 -16.47
C TRP A 179 -21.36 25.63 -17.19
N ARG A 180 -20.50 26.51 -17.65
CA ARG A 180 -20.84 27.62 -18.54
C ARG A 180 -20.67 27.17 -19.99
N PHE A 181 -21.76 27.13 -20.75
CA PHE A 181 -21.79 26.86 -22.18
C PHE A 181 -21.78 28.18 -22.93
N ILE A 182 -20.95 28.29 -23.96
CA ILE A 182 -20.74 29.53 -24.73
C ILE A 182 -20.91 29.17 -26.21
N GLY A 183 -21.89 29.78 -26.87
CA GLY A 183 -22.12 29.65 -28.31
C GLY A 183 -21.36 30.72 -29.11
N HIS A 184 -20.72 30.32 -30.21
CA HIS A 184 -19.86 31.16 -31.05
C HIS A 184 -20.45 31.48 -32.43
N GLY A 185 -21.75 31.26 -32.62
CA GLY A 185 -22.50 31.65 -33.82
C GLY A 185 -22.46 33.15 -34.07
N ASN A 186 -22.15 33.53 -35.30
CA ASN A 186 -22.30 34.88 -35.81
C ASN A 186 -22.54 34.86 -37.34
N VAL A 187 -22.76 36.04 -37.92
CA VAL A 187 -23.00 36.21 -39.37
C VAL A 187 -21.87 35.72 -40.26
N ASP A 188 -20.64 35.61 -39.72
CA ASP A 188 -19.44 35.27 -40.47
C ASP A 188 -19.13 33.76 -40.44
N ASN A 189 -19.94 32.95 -39.74
CA ASN A 189 -19.69 31.52 -39.59
C ASN A 189 -20.96 30.66 -39.67
N ALA A 190 -20.75 29.34 -39.72
CA ALA A 190 -21.84 28.37 -39.85
C ALA A 190 -22.38 27.84 -38.51
N PHE A 191 -21.91 28.39 -37.37
CA PHE A 191 -22.35 27.93 -36.06
C PHE A 191 -23.74 28.49 -35.72
N LYS A 192 -24.53 27.68 -35.02
CA LYS A 192 -25.97 27.95 -34.87
C LYS A 192 -26.28 28.82 -33.67
N TYR A 193 -25.50 28.72 -32.60
CA TYR A 193 -25.85 29.27 -31.30
C TYR A 193 -24.89 30.37 -30.84
N ARG A 194 -25.43 31.44 -30.27
CA ARG A 194 -24.69 32.56 -29.65
C ARG A 194 -25.02 32.68 -28.16
N ASP A 195 -24.38 33.64 -27.49
CA ASP A 195 -24.54 33.94 -26.05
C ASP A 195 -24.04 32.79 -25.14
N GLU A 196 -24.23 32.93 -23.83
CA GLU A 196 -23.81 31.94 -22.83
C GLU A 196 -24.94 31.55 -21.87
N ILE A 197 -24.84 30.33 -21.33
CA ILE A 197 -25.74 29.81 -20.29
C ILE A 197 -24.97 28.96 -19.28
N SER A 198 -25.30 29.06 -18.00
CA SER A 198 -24.70 28.23 -16.94
C SER A 198 -25.68 27.19 -16.43
N LEU A 199 -25.28 25.92 -16.43
CA LEU A 199 -26.10 24.78 -16.01
C LEU A 199 -25.40 23.96 -14.95
N ILE A 200 -26.19 23.32 -14.08
CA ILE A 200 -25.68 22.51 -12.98
C ILE A 200 -25.71 21.04 -13.39
N HIS A 201 -24.56 20.39 -13.28
CA HIS A 201 -24.39 18.95 -13.39
C HIS A 201 -24.40 18.33 -12.01
N ASN A 202 -25.42 17.53 -11.70
CA ASN A 202 -25.47 16.73 -10.48
C ASN A 202 -25.03 15.31 -10.79
N PHE A 203 -24.06 14.79 -10.04
CA PHE A 203 -23.57 13.41 -10.19
C PHE A 203 -23.41 12.77 -8.80
N SER A 204 -23.30 11.45 -8.73
CA SER A 204 -23.01 10.69 -7.52
C SER A 204 -21.84 9.77 -7.80
N THR A 205 -20.77 9.90 -7.02
CA THR A 205 -19.63 8.97 -7.06
C THR A 205 -19.91 7.67 -6.31
N ASN A 206 -21.05 7.55 -5.61
CA ASN A 206 -21.44 6.33 -4.91
C ASN A 206 -22.42 5.53 -5.76
N ILE A 207 -21.87 4.80 -6.73
CA ILE A 207 -22.56 3.69 -7.36
C ILE A 207 -22.43 2.48 -6.44
N THR A 208 -23.28 2.42 -5.43
CA THR A 208 -23.37 1.24 -4.57
C THR A 208 -23.94 0.08 -5.39
N GLU A 209 -23.38 -1.12 -5.24
CA GLU A 209 -23.82 -2.33 -5.94
C GLU A 209 -24.48 -3.29 -4.95
N HIS A 210 -25.48 -4.06 -5.37
CA HIS A 210 -26.03 -5.08 -4.47
C HIS A 210 -24.97 -6.18 -4.22
N ILE A 211 -24.84 -6.64 -2.97
CA ILE A 211 -23.81 -7.61 -2.53
C ILE A 211 -23.83 -8.93 -3.31
N SER A 212 -24.98 -9.29 -3.92
CA SER A 212 -25.08 -10.47 -4.78
C SER A 212 -24.16 -10.43 -6.02
N LYS A 213 -23.69 -9.25 -6.46
CA LYS A 213 -22.73 -9.11 -7.56
C LYS A 213 -21.39 -9.78 -7.28
N ILE A 214 -21.03 -9.98 -6.01
CA ILE A 214 -19.79 -10.62 -5.57
C ILE A 214 -20.01 -12.00 -4.93
N SER A 215 -21.18 -12.61 -5.13
CA SER A 215 -21.53 -13.92 -4.55
C SER A 215 -20.47 -14.99 -4.81
N THR A 216 -19.94 -15.08 -6.04
CA THR A 216 -18.88 -16.03 -6.39
C THR A 216 -17.61 -15.81 -5.57
N LYS A 217 -17.17 -14.56 -5.41
CA LYS A 217 -15.96 -14.23 -4.63
C LYS A 217 -16.13 -14.57 -3.15
N LEU A 218 -17.30 -14.25 -2.59
CA LEU A 218 -17.64 -14.61 -1.21
C LEU A 218 -17.72 -16.13 -1.02
N GLN A 219 -18.25 -16.85 -2.01
CA GLN A 219 -18.30 -18.31 -2.02
C GLN A 219 -16.90 -18.93 -2.11
N ASP A 220 -15.98 -18.33 -2.86
CA ASP A 220 -14.58 -18.79 -2.96
C ASP A 220 -13.85 -18.62 -1.62
N ILE A 221 -14.10 -17.52 -0.90
CA ILE A 221 -13.61 -17.34 0.48
C ILE A 221 -14.10 -18.48 1.36
N LEU A 222 -15.41 -18.81 1.33
CA LEU A 222 -15.94 -19.92 2.11
C LEU A 222 -15.25 -21.25 1.75
N LYS A 223 -15.10 -21.54 0.46
CA LYS A 223 -14.47 -22.77 -0.06
C LYS A 223 -12.98 -22.90 0.26
N SER A 224 -12.29 -21.81 0.60
CA SER A 224 -10.88 -21.84 0.99
C SER A 224 -10.59 -22.64 2.27
N ARG A 225 -11.63 -22.98 3.07
CA ARG A 225 -11.56 -23.91 4.20
C ARG A 225 -12.41 -25.16 3.95
N PRO A 226 -11.90 -26.16 3.21
CA PRO A 226 -12.69 -27.34 2.85
C PRO A 226 -12.89 -28.35 3.99
N THR A 227 -12.11 -28.26 5.07
CA THR A 227 -12.08 -29.27 6.15
C THR A 227 -12.36 -28.73 7.54
N LYS A 228 -12.65 -27.43 7.67
CA LYS A 228 -12.83 -26.77 8.97
C LYS A 228 -13.95 -25.74 8.90
N PRO A 229 -14.76 -25.58 9.96
CA PRO A 229 -15.74 -24.51 10.02
C PRO A 229 -15.05 -23.14 10.06
N TRP A 230 -15.80 -22.12 9.65
CA TRP A 230 -15.46 -20.73 9.95
C TRP A 230 -15.99 -20.36 11.33
N THR A 231 -15.20 -19.62 12.12
CA THR A 231 -15.77 -18.74 13.15
C THR A 231 -16.14 -17.40 12.51
N GLN A 232 -17.06 -16.65 13.12
CA GLN A 232 -17.48 -15.34 12.60
C GLN A 232 -16.28 -14.38 12.49
N LEU A 233 -15.41 -14.36 13.51
CA LEU A 233 -14.22 -13.51 13.54
C LEU A 233 -13.24 -13.84 12.41
N GLU A 234 -13.00 -15.13 12.16
CA GLU A 234 -12.09 -15.56 11.10
C GLU A 234 -12.66 -15.26 9.71
N LEU A 235 -13.96 -15.50 9.49
CA LEU A 235 -14.59 -15.20 8.20
C LEU A 235 -14.61 -13.70 7.94
N GLN A 236 -14.89 -12.89 8.98
CA GLN A 236 -14.84 -11.44 8.89
C GLN A 236 -13.44 -10.93 8.52
N LYS A 237 -12.40 -11.53 9.09
CA LYS A 237 -11.01 -11.21 8.76
C LYS A 237 -10.67 -11.59 7.32
N ALA A 238 -11.05 -12.79 6.88
CA ALA A 238 -10.79 -13.26 5.51
C ALA A 238 -11.45 -12.35 4.44
N ILE A 239 -12.66 -11.84 4.72
CA ILE A 239 -13.34 -10.88 3.85
C ILE A 239 -12.57 -9.55 3.77
N ALA A 240 -12.08 -9.05 4.90
CA ALA A 240 -11.29 -7.82 4.94
C ALA A 240 -9.94 -7.98 4.21
N ASP A 241 -9.27 -9.12 4.39
CA ASP A 241 -8.00 -9.44 3.74
C ASP A 241 -8.16 -9.61 2.21
N ALA A 242 -9.33 -10.06 1.77
CA ALA A 242 -9.70 -10.14 0.35
C ALA A 242 -9.93 -8.76 -0.31
N LYS A 243 -9.97 -7.67 0.48
CA LYS A 243 -10.13 -6.28 0.01
C LYS A 243 -11.31 -6.10 -0.96
N LEU A 244 -12.40 -6.82 -0.72
CA LEU A 244 -13.61 -6.73 -1.56
C LEU A 244 -14.29 -5.38 -1.40
N ASP A 245 -14.21 -4.79 -0.20
CA ASP A 245 -14.69 -3.46 0.16
C ASP A 245 -13.74 -2.84 1.21
N ILE A 246 -13.99 -1.59 1.59
CA ILE A 246 -13.36 -0.94 2.75
C ILE A 246 -13.71 -1.75 4.01
N ARG A 247 -12.80 -1.80 4.98
CA ARG A 247 -13.01 -2.51 6.25
C ARG A 247 -14.32 -2.05 6.92
N GLY A 248 -15.19 -3.01 7.23
CA GLY A 248 -16.53 -2.77 7.78
C GLY A 248 -17.64 -2.62 6.74
N GLY A 249 -17.31 -2.47 5.45
CA GLY A 249 -18.30 -2.37 4.37
C GLY A 249 -19.08 -3.66 4.13
N ILE A 250 -18.49 -4.82 4.46
CA ILE A 250 -19.17 -6.12 4.44
C ILE A 250 -19.03 -6.78 5.81
N THR A 251 -20.15 -7.24 6.40
CA THR A 251 -20.15 -8.05 7.63
C THR A 251 -20.84 -9.39 7.45
N VAL A 252 -20.61 -10.32 8.38
CA VAL A 252 -21.19 -11.67 8.34
C VAL A 252 -21.84 -12.09 9.65
N GLN A 253 -22.92 -12.86 9.54
CA GLN A 253 -23.61 -13.49 10.66
C GLN A 253 -23.89 -14.97 10.35
N PRO A 254 -23.65 -15.90 11.29
CA PRO A 254 -24.01 -17.30 11.09
C PRO A 254 -25.53 -17.45 11.11
N LYS A 255 -26.06 -18.22 10.17
CA LYS A 255 -27.46 -18.61 10.11
C LYS A 255 -27.56 -20.05 10.63
N LEU A 256 -28.26 -20.23 11.76
CA LEU A 256 -28.46 -21.55 12.37
C LEU A 256 -29.06 -22.51 11.32
N ALA A 257 -28.31 -23.55 10.97
CA ALA A 257 -28.74 -24.60 10.07
C ALA A 257 -29.02 -25.90 10.85
N PRO A 258 -29.99 -26.73 10.41
CA PRO A 258 -30.20 -28.06 10.98
C PRO A 258 -28.98 -28.95 10.78
N ARG A 259 -28.74 -29.86 11.73
CA ARG A 259 -27.59 -30.79 11.75
C ARG A 259 -27.57 -31.65 10.48
N SER A 260 -26.60 -31.41 9.59
CA SER A 260 -26.18 -32.33 8.52
C SER A 260 -24.97 -33.13 8.98
N ILE A 261 -24.98 -34.45 8.80
CA ILE A 261 -24.01 -35.39 9.42
C ILE A 261 -22.93 -35.82 8.41
N ASN A 262 -22.35 -34.86 7.66
CA ASN A 262 -21.29 -35.02 6.66
C ASN A 262 -21.77 -35.18 5.19
N PRO A 263 -21.44 -34.24 4.28
CA PRO A 263 -20.72 -32.99 4.55
C PRO A 263 -21.52 -32.05 5.45
N VAL A 264 -20.81 -31.32 6.30
CA VAL A 264 -21.41 -30.33 7.20
C VAL A 264 -21.67 -29.06 6.39
N ASN A 265 -22.89 -28.53 6.51
CA ASN A 265 -23.33 -27.33 5.81
C ASN A 265 -23.64 -26.23 6.82
N ASN A 266 -22.87 -25.14 6.79
CA ASN A 266 -23.13 -23.95 7.58
C ASN A 266 -23.51 -22.79 6.66
N THR A 267 -24.64 -22.14 6.92
CA THR A 267 -25.06 -20.97 6.15
C THR A 267 -24.63 -19.68 6.84
N TRP A 268 -24.14 -18.73 6.05
CA TRP A 268 -23.74 -17.41 6.49
C TRP A 268 -24.54 -16.35 5.74
N THR A 269 -25.05 -15.37 6.48
CA THR A 269 -25.64 -14.16 5.89
C THR A 269 -24.56 -13.09 5.82
N PHE A 270 -24.32 -12.58 4.63
CA PHE A 270 -23.42 -11.47 4.35
C PHE A 270 -24.26 -10.19 4.18
N PHE A 271 -23.80 -9.09 4.77
CA PHE A 271 -24.46 -7.79 4.72
C PHE A 271 -23.52 -6.77 4.07
N GLY A 272 -24.02 -6.03 3.09
CA GLY A 272 -23.35 -4.84 2.54
C GLY A 272 -23.92 -3.58 3.19
N HIS A 273 -23.05 -2.72 3.71
CA HIS A 273 -23.43 -1.55 4.51
C HIS A 273 -23.43 -0.22 3.74
N ALA A 274 -23.44 -0.23 2.41
CA ALA A 274 -23.37 1.00 1.62
C ALA A 274 -24.58 1.95 1.77
N GLU A 275 -25.69 1.47 2.35
CA GLU A 275 -26.81 2.33 2.78
C GLU A 275 -26.50 3.13 4.06
N GLU A 276 -25.60 2.63 4.91
CA GLU A 276 -25.20 3.27 6.18
C GLU A 276 -24.01 4.23 6.00
N ASN A 277 -23.14 3.93 5.05
CA ASN A 277 -22.00 4.78 4.72
C ASN A 277 -21.77 4.81 3.21
N PRO A 278 -21.92 5.97 2.57
CA PRO A 278 -21.75 6.12 1.13
C PRO A 278 -20.40 5.66 0.59
N LYS A 279 -19.35 5.63 1.44
CA LYS A 279 -18.01 5.18 1.03
C LYS A 279 -17.93 3.66 0.78
N PHE A 280 -18.86 2.87 1.31
CA PHE A 280 -18.87 1.43 1.08
C PHE A 280 -19.45 1.11 -0.28
N LYS A 281 -18.97 0.02 -0.87
CA LYS A 281 -19.33 -0.33 -2.24
C LYS A 281 -20.63 -1.14 -2.30
N TYR A 282 -20.88 -2.05 -1.35
CA TYR A 282 -21.99 -2.98 -1.47
C TYR A 282 -23.16 -2.73 -0.51
N HIS A 283 -24.39 -2.91 -0.98
CA HIS A 283 -25.61 -2.86 -0.17
C HIS A 283 -26.40 -4.18 -0.19
N GLY A 284 -27.39 -4.31 0.69
CA GLY A 284 -28.27 -5.47 0.77
C GLY A 284 -27.66 -6.67 1.51
N LYS A 285 -28.23 -7.86 1.31
CA LYS A 285 -27.77 -9.10 1.98
C LYS A 285 -27.82 -10.31 1.05
N ILE A 286 -26.98 -11.31 1.33
CA ILE A 286 -26.98 -12.60 0.64
C ILE A 286 -26.65 -13.74 1.61
N ASP A 287 -27.36 -14.86 1.49
CA ASP A 287 -27.05 -16.09 2.22
C ASP A 287 -26.21 -17.02 1.33
N LEU A 288 -25.09 -17.49 1.86
CA LEU A 288 -24.22 -18.47 1.18
C LEU A 288 -23.93 -19.65 2.10
N THR A 289 -23.82 -20.84 1.52
CA THR A 289 -23.56 -22.09 2.26
C THR A 289 -22.10 -22.49 2.13
N HIS A 290 -21.49 -22.76 3.27
CA HIS A 290 -20.18 -23.35 3.41
C HIS A 290 -20.34 -24.86 3.66
N THR A 291 -19.86 -25.65 2.71
CA THR A 291 -19.83 -27.11 2.78
C THR A 291 -18.41 -27.55 3.06
N PHE A 292 -18.21 -28.31 4.15
CA PHE A 292 -16.89 -28.81 4.55
C PHE A 292 -16.97 -30.24 5.09
N LEU A 293 -15.87 -30.96 4.94
CA LEU A 293 -15.70 -32.31 5.48
C LEU A 293 -15.04 -32.22 6.86
N VAL A 294 -15.67 -32.79 7.88
CA VAL A 294 -14.98 -33.00 9.16
C VAL A 294 -14.18 -34.29 9.00
N ASN A 295 -12.85 -34.20 9.00
CA ASN A 295 -12.02 -35.41 9.06
C ASN A 295 -12.35 -36.14 10.36
N GLU A 296 -12.58 -37.45 10.29
CA GLU A 296 -12.77 -38.24 11.51
C GLU A 296 -11.53 -38.12 12.41
N PRO A 297 -11.69 -37.97 13.73
CA PRO A 297 -10.55 -37.89 14.61
C PRO A 297 -9.70 -39.15 14.54
N GLU A 298 -8.38 -38.98 14.53
CA GLU A 298 -7.44 -40.10 14.48
C GLU A 298 -7.46 -40.86 15.81
N HIS A 299 -7.30 -42.18 15.78
CA HIS A 299 -7.13 -42.95 17.02
C HIS A 299 -5.80 -42.54 17.68
N ILE A 300 -5.78 -42.27 18.99
CA ILE A 300 -4.57 -41.89 19.73
C ILE A 300 -3.41 -42.90 19.63
N SER A 301 -3.68 -44.15 19.23
CA SER A 301 -2.64 -45.16 19.01
C SER A 301 -1.71 -44.82 17.83
N THR A 302 -2.11 -43.91 16.92
CA THR A 302 -1.25 -43.48 15.81
C THR A 302 -0.01 -42.71 16.30
N ILE A 303 -0.04 -42.17 17.52
CA ILE A 303 1.07 -41.43 18.14
C ILE A 303 1.71 -42.16 19.33
N SER A 304 1.47 -43.46 19.50
CA SER A 304 2.04 -44.22 20.62
C SER A 304 3.56 -44.08 20.73
N ASN A 305 4.28 -44.03 19.60
CA ASN A 305 5.73 -43.87 19.59
C ASN A 305 6.19 -42.51 20.16
N ASP A 306 5.43 -41.44 19.92
CA ASP A 306 5.80 -40.11 20.43
C ASP A 306 5.47 -39.98 21.92
N LEU A 307 4.38 -40.61 22.37
CA LEU A 307 4.04 -40.73 23.79
C LEU A 307 5.08 -41.58 24.54
N TRP A 308 5.59 -42.66 23.94
CA TRP A 308 6.71 -43.44 24.48
C TRP A 308 7.98 -42.58 24.67
N LYS A 309 8.35 -41.78 23.67
CA LYS A 309 9.50 -40.86 23.79
C LYS A 309 9.34 -39.82 24.91
N ILE A 310 8.11 -39.46 25.27
CA ILE A 310 7.86 -38.60 26.44
C ILE A 310 8.14 -39.38 27.72
N LEU A 311 7.56 -40.58 27.87
CA LEU A 311 7.77 -41.41 29.04
C LEU A 311 9.27 -41.71 29.25
N ASP A 312 9.98 -42.11 28.19
CA ASP A 312 11.40 -42.46 28.24
C ASP A 312 12.34 -41.26 28.42
N SER A 313 11.83 -40.03 28.28
CA SER A 313 12.66 -38.83 28.48
C SER A 313 13.00 -38.55 29.94
N ARG A 314 12.43 -39.31 30.88
CA ARG A 314 12.67 -39.18 32.31
C ARG A 314 12.71 -40.55 32.97
N THR A 315 13.89 -41.01 33.39
CA THR A 315 14.09 -42.37 33.93
C THR A 315 14.44 -42.40 35.42
N ASP A 316 14.62 -41.23 36.04
CA ASP A 316 15.12 -41.06 37.41
C ASP A 316 14.00 -40.99 38.47
N LYS A 317 12.75 -40.75 38.06
CA LYS A 317 11.58 -40.64 38.94
C LYS A 317 10.27 -40.91 38.19
N PRO A 318 9.20 -41.33 38.90
CA PRO A 318 7.90 -41.60 38.30
C PRO A 318 7.22 -40.36 37.70
N TRP A 319 6.28 -40.57 36.79
CA TRP A 319 5.44 -39.52 36.22
C TRP A 319 4.15 -39.30 36.99
N THR A 320 3.78 -38.03 37.22
CA THR A 320 2.39 -37.71 37.53
C THR A 320 1.61 -37.49 36.23
N ALA A 321 0.31 -37.79 36.26
CA ALA A 321 -0.56 -37.57 35.10
C ALA A 321 -0.53 -36.10 34.61
N SER A 322 -0.50 -35.14 35.54
CA SER A 322 -0.44 -33.71 35.20
C SER A 322 0.88 -33.34 34.51
N GLU A 323 2.02 -33.87 34.97
CA GLU A 323 3.30 -33.60 34.32
C GLU A 323 3.35 -34.16 32.89
N LEU A 324 2.74 -35.34 32.65
CA LEU A 324 2.63 -35.89 31.30
C LEU A 324 1.73 -35.05 30.40
N GLU A 325 0.59 -34.56 30.91
CA GLU A 325 -0.27 -33.64 30.16
C GLU A 325 0.46 -32.34 29.77
N ASP A 326 1.24 -31.76 30.68
CA ASP A 326 2.02 -30.55 30.39
C ASP A 326 3.16 -30.82 29.39
N GLU A 327 3.85 -31.96 29.48
CA GLU A 327 4.92 -32.34 28.55
C GLU A 327 4.39 -32.61 27.12
N ILE A 328 3.19 -33.21 26.99
CA ILE A 328 2.50 -33.40 25.70
C ILE A 328 2.25 -32.05 25.01
N VAL A 329 1.82 -31.05 25.78
CA VAL A 329 1.59 -29.69 25.27
C VAL A 329 2.91 -29.01 24.94
N LEU A 330 3.92 -29.15 25.79
CA LEU A 330 5.26 -28.58 25.58
C LEU A 330 5.89 -29.07 24.27
N ARG A 331 5.69 -30.35 23.92
CA ARG A 331 6.18 -30.94 22.68
C ARG A 331 5.29 -30.70 21.45
N GLY A 332 4.17 -29.99 21.61
CA GLY A 332 3.26 -29.66 20.51
C GLY A 332 2.55 -30.87 19.91
N ILE A 333 2.44 -31.98 20.65
CA ILE A 333 1.72 -33.19 20.20
C ILE A 333 0.22 -32.91 20.13
N GLU A 334 -0.30 -32.20 21.12
CA GLU A 334 -1.69 -31.76 21.21
C GLU A 334 -1.79 -30.50 22.08
N ILE A 335 -2.85 -29.71 21.90
CA ILE A 335 -3.13 -28.55 22.76
C ILE A 335 -3.67 -28.98 24.13
N ARG A 336 -3.59 -28.06 25.11
CA ARG A 336 -4.06 -28.31 26.48
C ARG A 336 -5.52 -28.79 26.50
N GLY A 337 -5.74 -29.94 27.14
CA GLY A 337 -7.05 -30.58 27.25
C GLY A 337 -7.41 -31.52 26.09
N GLY A 338 -6.60 -31.61 25.04
CA GLY A 338 -6.85 -32.51 23.91
C GLY A 338 -6.46 -33.98 24.17
N ILE A 339 -5.52 -34.23 25.09
CA ILE A 339 -5.22 -35.56 25.64
C ILE A 339 -5.33 -35.50 27.15
N LYS A 340 -6.03 -36.48 27.75
CA LYS A 340 -6.11 -36.69 29.20
C LYS A 340 -5.34 -37.93 29.63
N VAL A 341 -4.61 -37.83 30.73
CA VAL A 341 -3.76 -38.91 31.22
C VAL A 341 -4.30 -39.43 32.55
N TYR A 342 -4.41 -40.75 32.67
CA TYR A 342 -4.84 -41.43 33.88
C TYR A 342 -3.78 -42.43 34.32
N HIS A 343 -3.25 -42.24 35.53
CA HIS A 343 -2.36 -43.21 36.16
C HIS A 343 -3.15 -44.50 36.45
N GLN A 344 -2.64 -45.64 35.98
CA GLN A 344 -3.22 -46.96 36.24
C GLN A 344 -2.49 -47.61 37.43
N PRO A 345 -3.19 -48.38 38.28
CA PRO A 345 -2.57 -49.08 39.41
C PRO A 345 -1.47 -50.04 38.94
N THR A 346 -0.26 -49.91 39.48
CA THR A 346 0.85 -50.81 39.17
C THR A 346 0.77 -52.13 39.94
N ILE A 347 0.99 -53.26 39.27
CA ILE A 347 1.40 -54.51 39.91
C ILE A 347 2.91 -54.45 40.18
N ARG A 348 3.32 -54.21 41.43
CA ARG A 348 4.75 -54.23 41.82
C ARG A 348 5.32 -55.64 41.65
N THR A 349 6.37 -55.77 40.84
CA THR A 349 7.22 -56.98 40.79
C THR A 349 8.60 -56.61 41.33
N ASN A 350 9.29 -57.58 41.95
CA ASN A 350 10.45 -57.33 42.83
C ASN A 350 11.72 -56.76 42.16
N THR A 351 11.73 -56.47 40.85
CA THR A 351 12.98 -56.16 40.12
C THR A 351 12.92 -54.99 39.14
N THR A 352 11.76 -54.38 38.86
CA THR A 352 11.67 -53.16 38.02
C THR A 352 10.45 -52.33 38.43
N ASN A 353 10.63 -51.03 38.71
CA ASN A 353 9.49 -50.15 38.86
C ASN A 353 8.90 -49.87 37.49
N LYS A 354 7.69 -50.36 37.29
CA LYS A 354 6.87 -50.03 36.14
C LYS A 354 5.74 -49.13 36.59
N GLU A 355 5.29 -48.22 35.76
CA GLU A 355 4.03 -47.51 35.93
C GLU A 355 3.24 -47.60 34.64
N SER A 356 1.92 -47.61 34.71
CA SER A 356 1.08 -47.70 33.52
C SER A 356 0.22 -46.45 33.43
N PHE A 357 0.17 -45.86 32.24
CA PHE A 357 -0.58 -44.62 31.98
C PHE A 357 -1.56 -44.85 30.83
N LYS A 358 -2.83 -44.54 31.06
CA LYS A 358 -3.88 -44.51 30.03
C LYS A 358 -4.02 -43.09 29.49
N PHE A 359 -3.66 -42.91 28.23
CA PHE A 359 -3.80 -41.66 27.48
C PHE A 359 -5.13 -41.71 26.72
N VAL A 360 -5.98 -40.70 26.89
CA VAL A 360 -7.30 -40.60 26.28
C VAL A 360 -7.34 -39.36 25.39
N GLY A 361 -7.49 -39.57 24.08
CA GLY A 361 -7.76 -38.52 23.12
C GLY A 361 -9.17 -37.98 23.31
N MET A 362 -9.29 -36.67 23.48
CA MET A 362 -10.56 -36.00 23.79
C MET A 362 -11.31 -35.50 22.56
N ALA A 363 -10.86 -35.87 21.35
CA ALA A 363 -11.49 -35.44 20.12
C ALA A 363 -12.94 -35.94 20.00
N SER A 364 -13.83 -35.02 19.65
CA SER A 364 -15.24 -35.28 19.43
C SER A 364 -15.76 -34.43 18.28
N ASP A 365 -17.00 -34.68 17.86
CA ASP A 365 -17.74 -33.85 16.90
C ASP A 365 -17.94 -32.40 17.37
N LYS A 366 -17.64 -32.09 18.64
CA LYS A 366 -17.84 -30.77 19.26
C LYS A 366 -16.56 -29.97 19.46
N ASN A 367 -15.39 -30.53 19.16
CA ASN A 367 -14.11 -29.86 19.39
C ASN A 367 -13.13 -30.08 18.23
N THR A 368 -11.97 -29.43 18.32
CA THR A 368 -10.95 -29.45 17.27
C THR A 368 -9.75 -30.33 17.63
N PHE A 369 -9.84 -31.15 18.67
CA PHE A 369 -8.73 -32.02 19.04
C PHE A 369 -8.53 -33.09 17.97
N LYS A 370 -7.28 -33.55 17.84
CA LYS A 370 -6.88 -34.42 16.74
C LYS A 370 -7.15 -35.88 17.04
N TYR A 371 -6.96 -36.30 18.29
CA TYR A 371 -6.96 -37.71 18.67
C TYR A 371 -8.19 -38.10 19.51
N ASN A 372 -8.79 -39.27 19.22
CA ASN A 372 -9.85 -39.90 20.00
C ASN A 372 -9.41 -41.24 20.60
N LYS A 373 -10.30 -41.85 21.41
CA LYS A 373 -10.12 -43.15 22.07
C LYS A 373 -8.92 -43.14 23.04
N ASP A 374 -8.48 -44.31 23.50
CA ASP A 374 -7.42 -44.42 24.49
C ASP A 374 -6.31 -45.39 24.09
N VAL A 375 -5.13 -45.19 24.67
CA VAL A 375 -4.00 -46.11 24.61
C VAL A 375 -3.32 -46.18 25.97
N THR A 376 -2.88 -47.37 26.37
CA THR A 376 -2.17 -47.60 27.63
C THR A 376 -0.71 -47.90 27.34
N LEU A 377 0.21 -47.15 27.96
CA LEU A 377 1.66 -47.33 27.80
C LEU A 377 2.31 -47.57 29.17
N GLU A 378 3.44 -48.28 29.18
CA GLU A 378 4.23 -48.55 30.39
C GLU A 378 5.42 -47.59 30.48
N HIS A 379 5.73 -47.12 31.68
CA HIS A 379 6.89 -46.32 31.98
C HIS A 379 7.86 -47.11 32.86
N HIS A 380 9.13 -47.14 32.48
CA HIS A 380 10.18 -47.82 33.22
C HIS A 380 11.10 -46.78 33.87
N TYR A 381 11.29 -46.86 35.18
CA TYR A 381 12.20 -45.97 35.91
C TYR A 381 13.02 -46.71 36.96
N GLU A 382 14.21 -46.19 37.24
CA GLU A 382 15.11 -46.71 38.26
C GLU A 382 14.96 -45.89 39.54
N THR A 383 14.60 -46.54 40.66
CA THR A 383 14.68 -45.86 41.97
C THR A 383 16.14 -45.87 42.40
N ILE A 384 16.80 -44.72 42.32
CA ILE A 384 18.11 -44.54 42.94
C ILE A 384 17.87 -44.59 44.46
N ILE A 385 18.27 -45.68 45.10
CA ILE A 385 18.30 -45.77 46.56
C ILE A 385 19.42 -44.84 47.02
N GLU A 386 19.09 -43.66 47.55
CA GLU A 386 20.08 -42.81 48.21
C GLU A 386 20.77 -43.61 49.33
N PRO A 387 22.11 -43.66 49.39
CA PRO A 387 22.79 -44.27 50.52
C PRO A 387 22.47 -43.43 51.78
N LYS A 388 21.74 -44.03 52.72
CA LYS A 388 21.52 -43.43 54.05
C LYS A 388 22.89 -43.21 54.71
N PHE A 389 23.31 -41.95 54.84
CA PHE A 389 24.44 -41.59 55.68
C PHE A 389 24.11 -41.95 57.14
N PHE A 390 24.87 -42.89 57.73
CA PHE A 390 24.88 -43.08 59.17
C PHE A 390 25.55 -41.86 59.80
N SER A 391 24.80 -41.09 60.59
CA SER A 391 25.36 -40.04 61.45
C SER A 391 26.07 -40.69 62.65
N ILE A 392 27.38 -40.53 62.74
CA ILE A 392 28.14 -40.87 63.96
C ILE A 392 27.95 -39.72 64.97
N PRO A 393 27.54 -39.98 66.23
CA PRO A 393 27.36 -38.94 67.25
C PRO A 393 28.66 -38.16 67.54
N LYS A 394 28.52 -36.85 67.77
CA LYS A 394 29.57 -35.82 67.95
C LYS A 394 30.58 -36.05 69.09
N ASN A 395 30.53 -37.16 69.80
CA ASN A 395 31.20 -37.36 71.09
C ASN A 395 32.51 -38.17 70.98
N GLN A 396 32.95 -38.54 69.77
CA GLN A 396 34.17 -39.35 69.55
C GLN A 396 35.21 -38.73 68.61
N GLN A 397 35.21 -37.41 68.40
CA GLN A 397 36.27 -36.74 67.63
C GLN A 397 36.97 -35.66 68.47
N SER A 398 37.83 -36.06 69.40
CA SER A 398 38.83 -35.17 69.99
C SER A 398 40.09 -35.93 70.41
N SER A 399 40.95 -36.20 69.44
CA SER A 399 42.41 -36.20 69.59
C SER A 399 43.04 -36.49 68.23
N LEU A 400 44.18 -35.85 67.95
CA LEU A 400 44.92 -35.79 66.67
C LEU A 400 44.41 -34.66 65.75
N LEU A 401 45.12 -33.59 65.41
CA LEU A 401 46.53 -33.18 65.49
C LEU A 401 46.62 -31.64 65.39
N LYS A 402 47.69 -31.03 65.94
CA LYS A 402 48.08 -29.61 65.74
C LYS A 402 48.84 -29.43 64.41
N PRO A 403 48.85 -28.23 63.80
CA PRO A 403 49.45 -27.98 62.49
C PRO A 403 50.96 -27.66 62.60
N VAL A 404 51.73 -28.06 61.58
CA VAL A 404 53.11 -27.66 61.36
C VAL A 404 53.31 -27.37 59.87
N GLY A 405 53.97 -26.25 59.55
CA GLY A 405 54.80 -26.12 58.35
C GLY A 405 54.36 -25.14 57.27
N ASN A 406 55.06 -24.01 57.20
CA ASN A 406 55.15 -23.12 56.03
C ASN A 406 55.97 -23.80 54.92
N GLU A 407 55.47 -23.87 53.68
CA GLU A 407 56.30 -23.87 52.47
C GLU A 407 55.59 -23.15 51.30
N GLY A 408 56.41 -22.50 50.46
CA GLY A 408 56.02 -21.51 49.47
C GLY A 408 55.15 -22.04 48.32
N ILE A 409 54.27 -21.16 47.85
CA ILE A 409 53.40 -21.39 46.70
C ILE A 409 54.27 -21.41 45.43
N LYS A 410 54.43 -22.58 44.81
CA LYS A 410 54.92 -22.71 43.43
C LYS A 410 53.75 -22.61 42.47
N TYR A 411 53.81 -21.65 41.55
CA TYR A 411 52.89 -21.58 40.42
C TYR A 411 53.43 -22.43 39.28
N THR A 412 52.62 -23.34 38.75
CA THR A 412 52.89 -24.04 37.49
C THR A 412 51.95 -23.49 36.44
N ILE A 413 52.49 -22.77 35.45
CA ILE A 413 51.73 -22.33 34.28
C ILE A 413 51.73 -23.49 33.28
N ILE A 414 50.56 -24.04 32.98
CA ILE A 414 50.40 -25.09 31.98
C ILE A 414 49.90 -24.43 30.70
N ASP A 415 50.78 -24.29 29.70
CA ASP A 415 50.41 -23.83 28.36
C ASP A 415 49.95 -25.03 27.52
N THR A 416 48.64 -25.16 27.29
CA THR A 416 48.06 -26.17 26.41
C THR A 416 47.77 -25.55 25.04
N ASN A 417 48.83 -25.36 24.25
CA ASN A 417 48.72 -24.97 22.84
C ASN A 417 48.94 -26.17 21.93
N ILE A 418 47.88 -26.89 21.53
CA ILE A 418 47.78 -27.50 20.19
C ILE A 418 46.32 -27.43 19.74
N GLY A 419 46.07 -26.66 18.68
CA GLY A 419 44.81 -26.64 17.94
C GLY A 419 44.11 -25.29 18.02
N LYS A 420 44.30 -24.46 16.98
CA LYS A 420 43.48 -23.25 16.74
C LYS A 420 42.00 -23.65 16.68
N ILE A 421 41.29 -23.51 17.79
CA ILE A 421 39.83 -23.44 17.79
C ILE A 421 39.48 -21.98 18.00
N LYS A 422 39.28 -21.25 16.90
CA LYS A 422 38.56 -19.98 16.93
C LYS A 422 37.08 -20.28 17.16
N ASN A 423 36.70 -20.57 18.40
CA ASN A 423 35.28 -20.57 18.78
C ASN A 423 35.06 -19.45 19.79
N TYR A 424 34.77 -18.27 19.26
CA TYR A 424 34.14 -17.22 20.04
C TYR A 424 32.65 -17.54 20.11
N SER A 425 32.19 -18.06 21.25
CA SER A 425 30.76 -18.18 21.53
C SER A 425 30.26 -16.82 21.99
N LYS A 426 29.89 -15.93 21.05
CA LYS A 426 29.12 -14.72 21.38
C LYS A 426 27.74 -15.18 21.83
N MET A 427 27.40 -14.97 23.10
CA MET A 427 26.06 -15.24 23.62
C MET A 427 25.34 -13.91 23.87
N GLU A 428 24.12 -13.82 23.39
CA GLU A 428 23.22 -12.69 23.57
C GLU A 428 22.24 -12.99 24.69
N PHE A 429 22.22 -12.13 25.71
CA PHE A 429 21.27 -12.23 26.82
C PHE A 429 20.31 -11.04 26.77
N LEU A 430 19.02 -11.35 26.89
CA LEU A 430 17.92 -10.37 26.99
C LEU A 430 17.66 -9.93 28.46
N THR A 431 18.45 -10.45 29.40
CA THR A 431 18.34 -10.22 30.84
C THR A 431 19.68 -9.80 31.42
N ASP A 432 19.67 -9.08 32.54
CA ASP A 432 20.86 -8.62 33.26
C ASP A 432 21.54 -9.69 34.13
N GLN A 433 21.05 -10.92 34.08
CA GLN A 433 21.59 -12.08 34.78
C GLN A 433 21.96 -13.19 33.80
N ALA A 434 23.12 -13.80 34.01
CA ALA A 434 23.55 -15.00 33.31
C ALA A 434 23.80 -16.15 34.30
N VAL A 435 23.32 -17.35 33.96
CA VAL A 435 23.55 -18.58 34.74
C VAL A 435 24.54 -19.46 33.99
N VAL A 436 25.67 -19.78 34.62
CA VAL A 436 26.70 -20.64 34.03
C VAL A 436 26.81 -21.93 34.82
N VAL A 437 26.78 -23.06 34.10
CA VAL A 437 26.99 -24.40 34.65
C VAL A 437 28.31 -24.92 34.13
N VAL A 438 29.25 -25.20 35.03
CA VAL A 438 30.57 -25.73 34.66
C VAL A 438 30.56 -27.24 34.82
N LYS A 439 31.01 -27.97 33.79
CA LYS A 439 31.27 -29.40 33.88
C LYS A 439 32.79 -29.62 33.92
N ALA A 440 33.22 -30.65 34.61
CA ALA A 440 34.62 -31.07 34.60
C ALA A 440 34.66 -32.57 34.40
N GLN A 441 35.59 -33.03 33.57
CA GLN A 441 35.79 -34.45 33.35
C GLN A 441 37.28 -34.75 33.59
N GLY A 442 37.54 -35.49 34.67
CA GLY A 442 38.87 -35.94 35.03
C GLY A 442 38.95 -37.46 34.99
N ALA A 443 40.07 -38.00 34.52
CA ALA A 443 40.42 -39.40 34.69
C ALA A 443 41.36 -39.51 35.89
N LEU A 444 40.96 -40.26 36.92
CA LEU A 444 41.86 -40.70 37.98
C LEU A 444 42.45 -42.05 37.59
N GLY A 445 43.75 -42.21 37.77
CA GLY A 445 44.54 -43.30 37.20
C GLY A 445 44.16 -44.72 37.65
N GLN A 446 44.51 -45.64 36.74
CA GLN A 446 44.65 -47.10 36.78
C GLN A 446 43.45 -48.04 36.95
N ASP A 447 42.23 -47.58 37.24
CA ASP A 447 41.06 -48.42 37.01
C ASP A 447 40.00 -47.64 36.23
N ASN A 448 39.53 -48.23 35.12
CA ASN A 448 38.61 -47.66 34.12
C ASN A 448 37.19 -47.36 34.67
N LEU A 449 37.09 -46.54 35.71
CA LEU A 449 35.86 -45.91 36.15
C LEU A 449 35.98 -44.40 35.89
N LEU A 450 35.51 -43.99 34.70
CA LEU A 450 35.16 -42.59 34.45
C LEU A 450 33.95 -42.24 35.33
N SER A 451 34.21 -41.93 36.59
CA SER A 451 33.20 -41.27 37.42
C SER A 451 33.14 -39.81 36.99
N SER A 452 32.13 -39.49 36.20
CA SER A 452 31.75 -38.10 35.92
C SER A 452 31.31 -37.46 37.24
N ILE A 453 32.18 -36.69 37.87
CA ILE A 453 31.81 -35.86 39.01
C ILE A 453 31.01 -34.68 38.45
N TYR A 454 29.69 -34.77 38.52
CA TYR A 454 28.81 -33.68 38.13
C TYR A 454 28.66 -32.68 39.28
N TRP A 455 29.15 -31.46 39.04
CA TRP A 455 28.93 -30.32 39.92
C TRP A 455 27.49 -29.82 39.77
N LYS A 456 26.79 -29.64 40.89
CA LYS A 456 25.34 -29.35 40.89
C LYS A 456 24.95 -27.91 41.20
N GLN A 457 25.89 -26.99 41.42
CA GLN A 457 25.52 -25.61 41.76
C GLN A 457 25.75 -24.64 40.59
N PRO A 458 24.67 -24.05 40.02
CA PRO A 458 24.78 -22.99 39.02
C PRO A 458 25.35 -21.72 39.66
N ILE A 459 26.25 -21.06 38.94
CA ILE A 459 26.80 -19.76 39.38
C ILE A 459 26.00 -18.66 38.69
N ARG A 460 25.48 -17.72 39.47
CA ARG A 460 24.81 -16.52 38.96
C ARG A 460 25.82 -15.40 38.83
N ILE A 461 25.95 -14.87 37.61
CA ILE A 461 26.74 -13.68 37.33
C ILE A 461 25.74 -12.54 37.12
N ASP A 462 25.80 -11.56 38.02
CA ASP A 462 24.99 -10.35 37.95
C ASP A 462 25.77 -9.31 37.15
N LEU A 463 25.28 -8.96 35.96
CA LEU A 463 26.01 -8.11 35.02
C LEU A 463 25.95 -6.63 35.43
N ASN A 464 24.99 -6.24 36.29
CA ASN A 464 24.72 -4.86 36.67
C ASN A 464 25.42 -4.38 37.97
N LYS A 465 26.24 -5.21 38.61
CA LYS A 465 26.93 -4.84 39.85
C LYS A 465 28.03 -3.80 39.61
N GLU A 466 28.15 -2.79 40.50
CA GLU A 466 29.11 -1.67 40.44
C GLU A 466 30.58 -2.09 40.28
N ASN A 467 30.92 -3.33 40.62
CA ASN A 467 32.27 -3.87 40.47
C ASN A 467 32.57 -4.35 39.04
N ASN A 468 31.57 -4.49 38.16
CA ASN A 468 31.78 -4.91 36.78
C ASN A 468 31.96 -3.72 35.85
N ARG A 469 33.10 -3.64 35.16
CA ARG A 469 33.40 -2.53 34.24
C ARG A 469 32.89 -2.86 32.83
N LYS A 470 31.94 -2.06 32.33
CA LYS A 470 31.45 -2.14 30.94
C LYS A 470 32.55 -1.72 29.97
N ILE A 471 33.04 -2.64 29.15
CA ILE A 471 34.12 -2.36 28.18
C ILE A 471 33.49 -2.02 26.82
N LYS A 472 34.05 -1.04 26.10
CA LYS A 472 33.58 -0.71 24.74
C LYS A 472 34.02 -1.80 23.76
N PRO A 473 33.25 -2.10 22.70
CA PRO A 473 33.53 -3.20 21.77
C PRO A 473 34.90 -3.14 21.04
N GLU A 474 35.59 -2.00 21.10
CA GLU A 474 36.76 -1.69 20.27
C GLU A 474 38.08 -1.53 21.07
N GLU A 475 38.07 -1.69 22.40
CA GLU A 475 39.29 -1.60 23.23
C GLU A 475 39.96 -2.97 23.43
N GLU A 476 41.30 -3.04 23.34
CA GLU A 476 42.07 -4.26 23.56
C GLU A 476 42.01 -4.75 25.02
N TRP A 477 41.92 -6.07 25.17
CA TRP A 477 41.70 -6.88 26.36
C TRP A 477 42.54 -6.46 27.58
N LEU A 478 41.88 -5.96 28.63
CA LEU A 478 42.47 -5.80 29.96
C LEU A 478 42.01 -6.91 30.90
N LEU A 479 42.98 -7.45 31.64
CA LEU A 479 42.93 -8.75 32.31
C LEU A 479 42.82 -8.58 33.83
N ASP A 480 41.67 -8.14 34.35
CA ASP A 480 41.63 -7.74 35.77
C ASP A 480 40.47 -8.27 36.62
N GLN A 481 39.58 -9.15 36.11
CA GLN A 481 38.56 -9.77 36.95
C GLN A 481 38.51 -11.30 36.83
N PHE A 482 38.78 -11.95 37.95
CA PHE A 482 38.74 -13.40 38.11
C PHE A 482 37.67 -13.77 39.13
N THR A 483 36.76 -14.67 38.76
CA THR A 483 35.94 -15.37 39.75
C THR A 483 36.61 -16.69 40.11
N THR A 484 36.69 -17.00 41.40
CA THR A 484 37.33 -18.23 41.89
C THR A 484 36.25 -19.26 42.19
N ILE A 485 36.29 -20.39 41.50
CA ILE A 485 35.39 -21.51 41.76
C ILE A 485 36.14 -22.51 42.65
N PRO A 486 35.77 -22.68 43.94
CA PRO A 486 36.35 -23.72 44.77
C PRO A 486 35.92 -25.08 44.23
N LEU A 487 36.88 -25.95 43.92
CA LEU A 487 36.62 -27.24 43.29
C LEU A 487 36.41 -28.35 44.32
N LEU A 488 37.03 -28.35 45.50
CA LEU A 488 36.82 -29.42 46.48
C LEU A 488 37.20 -29.02 47.91
N ASN A 489 36.38 -29.48 48.87
CA ASN A 489 36.82 -29.85 50.21
C ASN A 489 36.60 -31.36 50.34
N ALA A 490 37.60 -32.16 50.00
CA ALA A 490 37.54 -33.60 50.26
C ALA A 490 38.20 -33.87 51.62
N ASN A 491 37.41 -34.27 52.61
CA ASN A 491 37.93 -34.94 53.80
C ASN A 491 38.00 -36.44 53.49
N TYR A 492 39.07 -36.86 52.84
CA TYR A 492 39.46 -38.27 52.82
C TYR A 492 40.37 -38.53 54.01
N VAL A 493 40.20 -39.69 54.65
CA VAL A 493 40.90 -40.08 55.87
C VAL A 493 42.41 -39.85 55.69
N ASN A 494 42.92 -38.78 56.34
CA ASN A 494 44.30 -38.26 56.36
C ASN A 494 44.80 -37.24 55.31
N TYR A 495 43.95 -36.55 54.53
CA TYR A 495 44.40 -35.43 53.68
C TYR A 495 43.45 -34.22 53.67
N ASN A 496 44.02 -33.01 53.84
CA ASN A 496 43.34 -31.72 53.66
C ASN A 496 44.01 -30.94 52.53
N GLY A 497 43.43 -30.97 51.34
CA GLY A 497 43.85 -30.13 50.22
C GLY A 497 42.64 -29.50 49.53
N SER A 498 42.79 -28.27 49.04
CA SER A 498 41.78 -27.62 48.21
C SER A 498 42.37 -27.23 46.86
N ALA A 499 41.57 -27.43 45.81
CA ALA A 499 41.85 -26.90 44.48
C ALA A 499 40.75 -25.92 44.11
N SER A 500 41.09 -24.91 43.31
CA SER A 500 40.13 -23.97 42.73
C SER A 500 40.53 -23.66 41.29
N VAL A 501 39.54 -23.45 40.40
CA VAL A 501 39.79 -22.93 39.06
C VAL A 501 39.31 -21.49 39.02
N LYS A 502 40.17 -20.60 38.56
CA LYS A 502 39.84 -19.20 38.30
C LYS A 502 39.52 -19.02 36.83
N TYR A 503 38.34 -18.45 36.57
CA TYR A 503 37.91 -18.05 35.23
C TYR A 503 37.91 -16.52 35.13
N GLY A 504 38.55 -16.00 34.07
CA GLY A 504 38.42 -14.61 33.69
C GLY A 504 37.22 -14.43 32.75
N TYR A 505 36.42 -13.38 32.95
CA TYR A 505 35.33 -13.03 32.05
C TYR A 505 35.20 -11.52 31.90
N THR A 506 34.60 -11.10 30.78
CA THR A 506 34.25 -9.72 30.47
C THR A 506 32.87 -9.66 29.85
N TRP A 507 32.21 -8.50 29.87
CA TRP A 507 30.95 -8.30 29.15
C TRP A 507 30.87 -6.90 28.56
N TYR A 508 30.01 -6.75 27.54
CA TYR A 508 29.70 -5.48 26.90
C TYR A 508 28.23 -5.42 26.49
N GLU A 509 27.70 -4.22 26.26
CA GLU A 509 26.33 -4.03 25.76
C GLU A 509 26.39 -3.47 24.33
N GLU A 510 25.67 -4.10 23.41
CA GLU A 510 25.57 -3.67 22.01
C GLU A 510 24.08 -3.59 21.64
N LYS A 511 23.60 -2.39 21.30
CA LYS A 511 22.21 -2.14 20.84
C LYS A 511 21.12 -2.64 21.82
N GLY A 512 21.38 -2.54 23.13
CA GLY A 512 20.41 -2.95 24.17
C GLY A 512 20.50 -4.41 24.61
N ASN A 513 21.41 -5.19 24.02
CA ASN A 513 21.66 -6.58 24.40
C ASN A 513 23.00 -6.71 25.15
N TYR A 514 23.04 -7.54 26.19
CA TYR A 514 24.26 -7.82 26.94
C TYR A 514 24.98 -9.04 26.38
N HIS A 515 26.29 -8.92 26.21
CA HIS A 515 27.18 -9.97 25.71
C HIS A 515 28.22 -10.31 26.76
N LEU A 516 28.28 -11.57 27.18
CA LEU A 516 29.28 -12.09 28.12
C LEU A 516 30.31 -12.93 27.37
N GLN A 517 31.59 -12.69 27.63
CA GLN A 517 32.70 -13.39 27.00
C GLN A 517 33.70 -13.88 28.06
N PHE A 518 34.01 -15.17 28.02
CA PHE A 518 35.01 -15.78 28.88
C PHE A 518 36.40 -15.73 28.24
N LEU A 519 37.42 -15.41 29.03
CA LEU A 519 38.81 -15.44 28.59
C LEU A 519 39.30 -16.88 28.52
N THR A 520 40.06 -17.23 27.49
CA THR A 520 40.50 -18.61 27.24
C THR A 520 41.58 -19.11 28.19
N ARG A 521 42.15 -18.25 29.03
CA ARG A 521 43.15 -18.63 30.04
C ARG A 521 42.48 -18.98 31.37
N GLN A 522 42.54 -20.25 31.73
CA GLN A 522 42.14 -20.76 33.05
C GLN A 522 43.40 -20.95 33.91
N THR A 523 43.32 -20.61 35.19
CA THR A 523 44.41 -20.91 36.14
C THR A 523 43.86 -21.81 37.25
N VAL A 524 44.57 -22.91 37.52
CA VAL A 524 44.25 -23.81 38.64
C VAL A 524 45.13 -23.42 39.81
N GLU A 525 44.54 -23.09 40.95
CA GLU A 525 45.25 -22.81 42.19
C GLU A 525 45.00 -23.97 43.17
N GLN A 526 46.07 -24.60 43.64
CA GLN A 526 46.03 -25.69 44.62
C GLN A 526 46.70 -25.24 45.92
N ARG A 527 46.08 -25.53 47.07
CA ARG A 527 46.66 -25.31 48.41
C ARG A 527 46.71 -26.63 49.18
N GLY A 528 47.91 -27.02 49.63
CA GLY A 528 48.19 -28.26 50.38
C GLY A 528 49.44 -28.99 49.85
N ASP A 529 49.92 -30.00 50.58
CA ASP A 529 51.17 -30.73 50.27
C ASP A 529 51.18 -31.32 48.85
N PRO A 530 52.31 -31.23 48.12
CA PRO A 530 52.37 -31.60 46.71
C PRO A 530 52.49 -33.12 46.56
N VAL A 531 51.39 -33.79 46.20
CA VAL A 531 51.42 -35.17 45.70
C VAL A 531 51.18 -35.18 44.19
N TRP A 532 52.11 -35.83 43.49
CA TRP A 532 52.33 -35.94 42.03
C TRP A 532 51.20 -36.57 41.17
N MET A 533 49.92 -36.43 41.50
CA MET A 533 48.86 -37.22 40.82
C MET A 533 47.68 -36.46 40.20
N LEU A 534 47.68 -35.13 40.17
CA LEU A 534 46.60 -34.38 39.49
C LEU A 534 47.03 -33.69 38.18
N SER A 535 48.29 -33.82 37.76
CA SER A 535 48.85 -32.91 36.75
C SER A 535 48.50 -33.22 35.29
N ASN A 536 47.97 -34.40 34.95
CA ASN A 536 48.02 -34.84 33.54
C ASN A 536 46.69 -35.17 32.84
N ALA A 537 45.50 -35.08 33.47
CA ALA A 537 44.28 -35.47 32.76
C ALA A 537 42.96 -34.88 33.33
N ILE A 538 42.91 -33.57 33.57
CA ILE A 538 41.62 -32.91 33.84
C ILE A 538 41.32 -31.93 32.72
N ASN A 539 40.33 -32.28 31.90
CA ASN A 539 39.76 -31.37 30.91
C ASN A 539 38.58 -30.66 31.58
N PHE A 540 38.71 -29.35 31.79
CA PHE A 540 37.64 -28.51 32.30
C PHE A 540 36.85 -27.94 31.11
N GLY A 541 35.55 -28.20 31.06
CA GLY A 541 34.68 -27.75 29.96
C GLY A 541 33.36 -27.20 30.50
N ALA A 542 33.10 -25.91 30.33
CA ALA A 542 31.80 -25.34 30.71
C ALA A 542 30.73 -25.69 29.66
N GLU A 543 29.54 -26.10 30.12
CA GLU A 543 28.38 -26.33 29.26
C GLU A 543 27.31 -25.30 29.62
N PHE A 544 26.96 -24.45 28.65
CA PHE A 544 26.03 -23.36 28.89
C PHE A 544 24.60 -23.82 28.57
N LYS A 545 23.69 -23.62 29.53
CA LYS A 545 22.25 -23.82 29.33
C LYS A 545 21.56 -22.46 29.38
N LEU A 546 20.86 -22.10 28.31
CA LEU A 546 19.92 -20.99 28.28
C LEU A 546 18.74 -21.37 29.17
N SER A 547 18.39 -20.49 30.12
CA SER A 547 17.17 -20.60 30.92
C SER A 547 16.00 -19.93 30.24
#